data_AF-A0A4P6L430-F1
#
_entry.id   AF-A0A4P6L430-F1
#
_cell.length_a   1.000
_cell.length_b   1.000
_cell.length_c   1.000
_cell.angle_alpha   90.00
_cell.angle_beta   90.00
_cell.angle_gamma   90.00
#
_symmetry.space_group_name_H-M   'P 1'
#
loop_
_entity.id
_entity.type
_entity.pdbx_description
1 polymer ?
#
loop_
_entity_poly.entity_id
_entity_poly.type
_entity_poly.pdbx_seq_one_letter_code
_entity_poly.pdbx_strand_id
1 'polypeptide(L)'
;MKFACQINSFPKNLGNGWDLRILNDGEEVWHERFWVPEPSLDELMTWWTSLGSAERAFWRDQSAHHRPAGAYRLHMMEDAFVQAVAVARKWLTDNNFSSP
;
A
#
# COMPACT_ATOMS: atom_id res chain seq x y z
N MET A 1 14.47 23.93 3.37
CA MET A 1 13.31 23.10 3.00
C MET A 1 13.70 21.65 3.19
N LYS A 2 13.20 21.02 4.25
CA LYS A 2 13.41 19.60 4.50
C LYS A 2 12.08 18.88 4.32
N PHE A 3 11.96 18.14 3.22
CA PHE A 3 10.82 17.27 3.02
C PHE A 3 10.99 15.94 3.77
N ALA A 4 9.91 15.49 4.40
CA ALA A 4 9.81 14.17 5.01
C ALA A 4 8.58 13.44 4.47
N CYS A 5 8.71 12.13 4.26
CA CYS A 5 7.61 11.27 3.85
C CYS A 5 7.22 10.37 5.01
N GLN A 6 5.91 10.29 5.30
CA GLN A 6 5.34 9.37 6.28
C GLN A 6 4.29 8.51 5.60
N ILE A 7 4.41 7.18 5.73
CA ILE A 7 3.44 6.21 5.24
C ILE A 7 2.99 5.38 6.42
N ASN A 8 1.72 5.53 6.82
CA ASN A 8 1.16 4.84 7.97
C ASN A 8 -0.02 3.98 7.54
N SER A 9 -0.16 2.78 8.09
CA SER A 9 -1.35 1.97 7.86
C SER A 9 -2.57 2.61 8.51
N PHE A 10 -3.76 2.46 7.92
CA PHE A 10 -4.97 2.92 8.58
C PHE A 10 -5.25 2.18 9.90
N PRO A 11 -5.84 2.88 10.89
CA PRO A 11 -6.54 2.24 11.99
C PRO A 11 -7.57 1.23 11.46
N LYS A 12 -7.65 0.03 12.06
CA LYS A 12 -8.51 -1.08 11.60
C LYS A 12 -9.98 -0.72 11.42
N ASN A 13 -10.49 0.30 12.12
CA ASN A 13 -11.87 0.77 12.05
C ASN A 13 -12.16 1.69 10.85
N LEU A 14 -11.13 2.22 10.18
CA LEU A 14 -11.27 3.08 9.01
C LEU A 14 -11.19 2.30 7.70
N GLY A 15 -10.73 1.04 7.73
CA GLY A 15 -10.53 0.18 6.58
C GLY A 15 -9.09 -0.32 6.49
N ASN A 16 -8.71 -0.84 5.32
CA ASN A 16 -7.34 -1.25 5.02
C ASN A 16 -6.69 -0.31 4.03
N GLY A 17 -5.37 -0.18 4.12
CA GLY A 17 -4.58 0.65 3.23
C GLY A 17 -3.57 1.51 3.95
N TRP A 18 -3.09 2.52 3.23
CA TRP A 18 -2.00 3.39 3.65
C TRP A 18 -2.36 4.87 3.49
N ASP A 19 -1.98 5.65 4.49
CA ASP A 19 -2.01 7.10 4.50
C ASP A 19 -0.61 7.62 4.20
N LEU A 20 -0.44 8.24 3.04
CA LEU A 20 0.79 8.92 2.66
C LEU A 20 0.66 10.41 3.01
N ARG A 21 1.63 10.92 3.76
CA ARG A 21 1.78 12.33 4.07
C ARG A 21 3.17 12.81 3.69
N ILE A 22 3.21 13.98 3.07
CA ILE A 22 4.45 14.70 2.80
C ILE A 22 4.46 15.93 3.69
N LEU A 23 5.56 16.07 4.44
CA LEU A 23 5.79 17.16 5.36
C LEU A 23 6.90 18.06 4.82
N ASN A 24 6.74 19.37 4.92
CA ASN A 24 7.81 20.35 4.73
C ASN A 24 8.12 21.00 6.08
N ASP A 25 9.36 20.86 6.55
CA ASP A 25 9.80 21.42 7.84
C ASP A 25 8.88 21.03 9.01
N GLY A 26 8.27 19.85 8.92
CA GLY A 26 7.36 19.28 9.92
C GLY A 26 5.87 19.55 9.69
N GLU A 27 5.51 20.44 8.76
CA GLU A 27 4.12 20.75 8.43
C GLU A 27 3.64 19.94 7.22
N GLU A 28 2.42 19.40 7.29
CA GLU A 28 1.82 18.66 6.17
C GLU A 28 1.54 19.60 5.00
N VAL A 29 2.15 19.29 3.84
CA VAL A 29 1.97 20.06 2.60
C VAL A 29 1.19 19.29 1.55
N TRP A 30 1.11 17.97 1.67
CA TRP A 30 0.37 17.12 0.75
C TRP A 30 0.08 15.75 1.37
N HIS A 31 -1.04 15.14 0.97
CA HIS A 31 -1.46 13.84 1.47
C HIS A 31 -2.25 13.05 0.42
N GLU A 32 -2.19 11.72 0.48
CA GLU A 32 -2.99 10.82 -0.34
C GLU A 32 -3.25 9.49 0.38
N ARG A 33 -4.40 8.86 0.06
CA ARG A 33 -4.83 7.60 0.67
C ARG A 33 -4.90 6.49 -0.36
N PHE A 34 -4.27 5.36 -0.04
CA PHE A 34 -4.24 4.15 -0.86
C PHE A 34 -5.10 3.10 -0.18
N TRP A 35 -6.36 3.02 -0.60
CA TRP A 35 -7.35 2.12 -0.02
C TRP A 35 -7.19 0.69 -0.54
N VAL A 36 -7.30 -0.28 0.37
CA VAL A 36 -7.40 -1.70 0.04
C VAL A 36 -8.83 -2.15 0.36
N PRO A 37 -9.71 -2.28 -0.65
CA PRO A 37 -11.06 -2.77 -0.44
C PRO A 37 -11.03 -4.25 -0.08
N GLU A 38 -12.06 -4.70 0.65
CA GLU A 38 -12.30 -6.12 0.84
C GLU A 38 -12.75 -6.72 -0.51
N PRO A 39 -12.11 -7.80 -0.99
CA PRO A 39 -12.46 -8.37 -2.29
C PRO A 39 -13.83 -9.05 -2.26
N SER A 40 -14.50 -9.06 -3.41
CA SER A 40 -15.55 -10.04 -3.68
C SER A 40 -14.96 -11.45 -3.73
N LEU A 41 -15.81 -12.47 -3.57
CA LEU A 41 -15.38 -13.86 -3.69
C LEU A 41 -14.80 -14.16 -5.08
N ASP A 42 -15.38 -13.58 -6.13
CA ASP A 42 -14.95 -13.82 -7.51
C ASP A 42 -13.57 -13.20 -7.79
N GLU A 43 -13.30 -11.98 -7.31
CA GLU A 43 -11.98 -11.36 -7.41
C GLU A 43 -10.93 -12.18 -6.65
N LEU A 44 -11.25 -12.61 -5.43
CA LEU A 44 -10.37 -13.45 -4.63
C LEU A 44 -10.03 -14.76 -5.35
N MET A 45 -11.04 -15.44 -5.90
CA MET A 45 -10.84 -16.71 -6.59
C MET A 45 -10.09 -16.51 -7.92
N THR A 46 -10.39 -15.44 -8.65
CA THR A 46 -9.68 -15.09 -9.89
C THR A 46 -8.20 -14.88 -9.63
N TRP A 47 -7.86 -14.05 -8.64
CA TRP A 47 -6.46 -13.85 -8.23
C TRP A 47 -5.81 -15.14 -7.74
N TRP A 48 -6.47 -15.87 -6.85
CA TRP A 48 -5.88 -17.08 -6.27
C TRP A 48 -5.59 -18.16 -7.32
N THR A 49 -6.47 -18.29 -8.32
CA THR A 49 -6.31 -19.26 -9.40
C THR A 49 -5.32 -18.81 -10.48
N SER A 50 -5.07 -17.51 -10.63
CA SER A 50 -4.04 -17.00 -11.54
C SER A 50 -2.61 -17.24 -11.03
N LEU A 51 -2.42 -17.43 -9.72
CA LEU A 51 -1.11 -17.64 -9.12
C LEU A 51 -0.55 -19.05 -9.36
N GLY A 52 0.76 -19.11 -9.58
CA GLY A 52 1.53 -20.35 -9.60
C GLY A 52 1.54 -21.06 -8.24
N SER A 53 1.92 -22.34 -8.21
CA SER A 53 1.97 -23.12 -6.95
C SER A 53 2.93 -22.51 -5.92
N ALA A 54 4.09 -22.02 -6.36
CA ALA A 54 5.08 -21.38 -5.50
C ALA A 54 4.58 -20.06 -4.92
N GLU A 55 3.94 -19.22 -5.74
CA GLU A 55 3.38 -17.93 -5.30
C GLU A 55 2.22 -18.13 -4.32
N ARG A 56 1.35 -19.11 -4.57
CA ARG A 56 0.29 -19.47 -3.61
C ARG A 56 0.86 -19.92 -2.28
N ALA A 57 1.94 -20.71 -2.28
CA ALA A 57 2.61 -21.12 -1.04
C ALA A 57 3.20 -19.91 -0.32
N PHE A 58 3.93 -19.04 -1.04
CA PHE A 58 4.50 -17.81 -0.48
C PHE A 58 3.46 -16.95 0.22
N TRP A 59 2.38 -16.58 -0.47
CA TRP A 59 1.36 -15.70 0.10
C TRP A 59 0.57 -16.36 1.24
N ARG A 60 0.34 -17.68 1.14
CA ARG A 60 -0.29 -18.43 2.22
C ARG A 60 0.58 -18.41 3.48
N ASP A 61 1.87 -18.63 3.33
CA ASP A 61 2.79 -18.74 4.47
C ASP A 61 3.01 -17.39 5.15
N GLN A 62 2.95 -16.29 4.41
CA GLN A 62 3.01 -14.93 4.95
C GLN A 62 1.68 -14.46 5.58
N SER A 63 0.55 -15.00 5.14
CA SER A 63 -0.76 -14.58 5.64
C SER A 63 -1.05 -15.11 7.04
N ALA A 64 -1.59 -14.24 7.91
CA ALA A 64 -2.17 -14.68 9.17
C ALA A 64 -3.29 -15.69 8.87
N HIS A 65 -3.16 -16.91 9.42
CA HIS A 65 -4.08 -18.04 9.28
C HIS A 65 -4.00 -18.88 8.00
N HIS A 66 -3.05 -18.64 7.10
CA HIS A 66 -2.81 -19.50 5.93
C HIS A 66 -4.05 -19.68 5.02
N ARG A 67 -4.88 -18.64 4.90
CA ARG A 67 -6.12 -18.67 4.08
C ARG A 67 -5.97 -17.76 2.85
N PRO A 68 -6.58 -18.11 1.70
CA PRO A 68 -6.53 -17.28 0.49
C PRO A 68 -6.97 -15.83 0.73
N ALA A 69 -8.01 -15.60 1.54
CA ALA A 69 -8.47 -14.24 1.86
C ALA A 69 -7.43 -13.40 2.62
N GLY A 70 -6.71 -14.02 3.56
CA GLY A 70 -5.62 -13.35 4.28
C GLY A 70 -4.42 -13.07 3.36
N ALA A 71 -4.11 -14.03 2.50
CA ALA A 71 -3.07 -13.92 1.48
C ALA A 71 -3.36 -12.78 0.48
N TYR A 72 -4.59 -12.70 -0.01
CA TYR A 72 -5.04 -11.63 -0.92
C TYR A 72 -4.93 -10.27 -0.24
N ARG A 73 -5.43 -10.16 1.00
CA ARG A 73 -5.37 -8.90 1.75
C ARG A 73 -3.93 -8.44 1.97
N LEU A 74 -3.02 -9.36 2.28
CA LEU A 74 -1.60 -9.05 2.44
C LEU A 74 -0.98 -8.57 1.12
N HIS A 75 -1.22 -9.29 0.03
CA HIS A 75 -0.77 -8.90 -1.31
C HIS A 75 -1.24 -7.48 -1.66
N MET A 76 -2.54 -7.20 -1.49
CA MET A 76 -3.09 -5.87 -1.78
C MET A 76 -2.53 -4.77 -0.86
N MET A 77 -2.22 -5.09 0.40
CA MET A 77 -1.53 -4.18 1.30
C MET A 77 -0.10 -3.87 0.83
N GLU A 78 0.64 -4.88 0.36
CA GLU A 78 1.97 -4.67 -0.21
C GLU A 78 1.92 -3.82 -1.48
N ASP A 79 1.00 -4.13 -2.40
CA ASP A 79 0.80 -3.36 -3.63
C ASP A 79 0.45 -1.89 -3.33
N ALA A 80 -0.46 -1.65 -2.40
CA ALA A 80 -0.85 -0.30 -2.01
C ALA A 80 0.33 0.46 -1.35
N PHE A 81 1.18 -0.23 -0.59
CA PHE A 81 2.39 0.37 -0.02
C PHE A 81 3.39 0.75 -1.12
N VAL A 82 3.62 -0.13 -2.10
CA VAL A 82 4.50 0.13 -3.24
C VAL A 82 4.00 1.34 -4.04
N GLN A 83 2.70 1.45 -4.27
CA GLN A 83 2.09 2.61 -4.91
C GLN A 83 2.32 3.90 -4.10
N ALA A 84 2.08 3.88 -2.78
CA ALA A 84 2.34 5.01 -1.91
C ALA A 84 3.82 5.46 -1.97
N VAL A 85 4.76 4.52 -1.92
CA VAL A 85 6.20 4.81 -2.05
C VAL A 85 6.51 5.41 -3.43
N ALA A 86 5.93 4.89 -4.51
CA ALA A 86 6.15 5.41 -5.86
C ALA A 86 5.65 6.85 -6.00
N VAL A 87 4.43 7.13 -5.50
CA VAL A 87 3.86 8.48 -5.51
C VAL A 87 4.69 9.45 -4.67
N ALA A 88 5.11 9.03 -3.47
CA ALA A 88 5.98 9.84 -2.62
C ALA A 88 7.31 10.20 -3.32
N ARG A 89 7.95 9.21 -3.95
CA ARG A 89 9.21 9.43 -4.70
C ARG A 89 9.03 10.37 -5.88
N LYS A 90 7.93 10.24 -6.61
CA LYS A 90 7.60 11.13 -7.72
C LYS A 90 7.40 12.57 -7.21
N TRP A 91 6.58 12.74 -6.18
CA TRP A 91 6.34 14.05 -5.57
C TRP A 91 7.64 14.72 -5.11
N LEU A 92 8.52 13.96 -4.43
CA LEU A 92 9.81 14.47 -3.97
C LEU A 92 10.73 14.84 -5.13
N THR A 93 10.73 14.08 -6.22
CA THR A 93 11.49 14.43 -7.43
C THR A 93 10.99 15.75 -8.01
N ASP A 94 9.69 15.85 -8.26
CA ASP A 94 9.07 17.02 -8.90
C ASP A 94 9.24 18.30 -8.05
N ASN A 95 9.25 18.18 -6.72
CA ASN A 95 9.33 19.31 -5.80
C ASN A 95 10.74 19.60 -5.26
N ASN A 96 11.70 18.67 -5.35
CA ASN A 96 13.11 18.94 -5.03
C ASN A 96 13.85 19.67 -6.18
N PHE A 97 13.37 19.59 -7.41
CA PHE A 97 13.91 20.36 -8.55
C PHE A 97 13.30 21.77 -8.68
N SER A 98 12.44 22.18 -7.74
CA SER A 98 11.76 23.49 -7.76
C SER A 98 12.50 24.60 -6.99
N SER A 99 13.77 24.42 -6.64
CA SER A 99 14.61 25.54 -6.19
C SER A 99 15.32 26.18 -7.38
N PRO A 100 15.06 27.48 -7.68
CA PRO A 100 15.79 28.25 -8.70
C PRO A 100 17.27 28.45 -8.36
#